data_AF-A0A7S8FIS6-F1
#
_entry.id   AF-A0A7S8FIS6-F1
#
_cell.length_a   1.000
_cell.length_b   1.000
_cell.length_c   1.000
_cell.angle_alpha   90.00
_cell.angle_beta   90.00
_cell.angle_gamma   90.00
#
_symmetry.space_group_name_H-M   'P 1'
#
loop_
_entity.id
_entity.type
_entity.pdbx_description
1 polymer ?
#
loop_
_entity_poly.entity_id
_entity_poly.type
_entity_poly.pdbx_seq_one_letter_code
_entity_poly.pdbx_strand_id
1 'polypeptide(L)'
;TKITWLINLCICMIILFSSLPTIGNVHKNALKKFNKILDKKDYISIPSAFLAFLVGLIDGDGYIQITKTTKGFITIKLTISLHLEDISTLEYIQSVLKLGNINIYKDLKSPTCKLVINRTELQEILFPLLIYNNIFFLTKTRNEQFNLAMHILKNDIKIYDDMPTKDNIQNVFKLPENAYDYILLPFFKNWIVGFTCSCLHPDVVEFAQKNPLTYKRVKKEYKKLCSNRESYYYLLKYIRNLEHVKKI
;
A
#
# COMPACT_ATOMS: atom_id res chain seq x y z
N THR A 1 23.53 -27.67 26.39
CA THR A 1 22.56 -28.15 25.38
C THR A 1 21.33 -27.25 25.22
N LYS A 2 20.63 -26.81 26.28
CA LYS A 2 19.50 -25.86 26.14
C LYS A 2 19.88 -24.44 25.67
N ILE A 3 21.00 -23.89 26.17
CA ILE A 3 21.46 -22.53 25.82
C ILE A 3 21.90 -22.44 24.35
N THR A 4 22.61 -23.45 23.84
CA THR A 4 22.99 -23.55 22.42
C THR A 4 21.78 -23.68 21.50
N TRP A 5 20.70 -24.33 21.95
CA TRP A 5 19.43 -24.39 21.23
C TRP A 5 18.72 -23.03 21.17
N LEU A 6 18.68 -22.29 22.28
CA LEU A 6 18.12 -20.94 22.32
C LEU A 6 18.89 -19.94 21.45
N ILE A 7 20.23 -20.00 21.47
CA ILE A 7 21.07 -19.14 20.64
C ILE A 7 20.85 -19.46 19.16
N ASN A 8 20.82 -20.74 18.77
CA ASN A 8 20.55 -21.12 17.38
C ASN A 8 19.12 -20.73 16.93
N LEU A 9 18.13 -20.82 17.83
CA LEU A 9 16.77 -20.35 17.55
C LEU A 9 16.73 -18.84 17.34
N CYS A 10 17.39 -18.06 18.20
CA CYS A 10 17.49 -16.60 18.06
C CYS A 10 18.22 -16.21 16.77
N ILE A 11 19.31 -16.89 16.42
CA ILE A 11 20.05 -16.64 15.17
C ILE A 11 19.18 -16.99 13.95
N CYS A 12 18.46 -18.12 13.96
CA CYS A 12 17.51 -18.46 12.90
C CYS A 12 16.39 -17.42 12.77
N MET A 13 15.85 -16.92 13.88
CA MET A 13 14.83 -15.86 13.87
C MET A 13 15.41 -14.56 13.28
N ILE A 14 16.60 -14.14 13.70
CA ILE A 14 17.28 -12.94 13.17
C ILE A 14 17.55 -13.07 11.66
N ILE A 15 17.97 -14.26 11.18
CA ILE A 15 18.20 -14.52 9.76
C ILE A 15 16.88 -14.51 8.98
N LEU A 16 15.79 -15.05 9.54
CA LEU A 16 14.45 -15.00 8.92
C LEU A 16 13.93 -13.56 8.78
N PHE A 17 14.26 -12.67 9.73
CA PHE A 17 13.93 -11.25 9.64
C PHE A 17 14.82 -10.45 8.67
N SER A 18 15.93 -11.03 8.20
CA SER A 18 16.89 -10.33 7.34
C SER A 18 16.52 -10.30 5.85
N SER A 19 15.42 -10.95 5.45
CA SER A 19 14.98 -11.00 4.07
C SER A 19 13.46 -11.00 3.94
N LEU A 20 12.94 -10.32 2.92
CA LEU A 20 11.51 -10.31 2.63
C LEU A 20 11.04 -11.70 2.14
N PRO A 21 10.05 -12.33 2.81
CA PRO A 21 9.56 -13.63 2.39
C PRO A 21 8.79 -13.51 1.07
N THR A 22 8.98 -14.47 0.16
CA THR A 22 8.12 -14.59 -1.02
C THR A 22 6.71 -15.03 -0.62
N ILE A 23 5.68 -14.41 -1.19
CA ILE A 23 4.30 -14.82 -0.97
C ILE A 23 3.89 -15.87 -2.01
N GLY A 24 3.58 -17.07 -1.53
CA GLY A 24 3.14 -18.18 -2.38
C GLY A 24 4.25 -18.70 -3.28
N ASN A 25 3.87 -19.29 -4.41
CA ASN A 25 4.81 -19.84 -5.39
C ASN A 25 5.06 -18.86 -6.54
N VAL A 26 6.33 -18.66 -6.89
CA VAL A 26 6.77 -17.90 -8.07
C VAL A 26 7.47 -18.84 -9.04
N HIS A 27 7.10 -18.74 -10.32
CA HIS A 27 7.70 -19.58 -11.35
C HIS A 27 9.21 -19.29 -11.49
N LYS A 28 10.04 -20.33 -11.57
CA LYS A 28 11.52 -20.22 -11.59
C LYS A 28 12.04 -19.24 -12.64
N ASN A 29 11.46 -19.25 -13.84
CA ASN A 29 11.86 -18.33 -14.92
C ASN A 29 11.55 -16.86 -14.61
N ALA A 30 10.42 -16.58 -13.96
CA ALA A 30 10.06 -15.23 -13.53
C ALA A 30 11.01 -14.77 -12.41
N LEU A 31 11.31 -15.65 -11.46
CA LEU A 31 12.26 -15.40 -10.38
C LEU A 31 13.68 -15.15 -10.89
N LYS A 32 14.16 -15.92 -11.87
CA LYS A 32 15.49 -15.73 -12.48
C LYS A 32 15.62 -14.36 -13.15
N LYS A 33 14.58 -13.90 -13.84
CA LYS A 33 14.54 -12.56 -14.42
C LYS A 33 14.54 -11.48 -13.34
N PHE A 34 13.80 -11.70 -12.25
CA PHE A 34 13.66 -10.76 -11.14
C PHE A 34 14.97 -10.61 -10.33
N ASN A 35 15.55 -11.73 -9.87
CA ASN A 35 16.76 -11.75 -9.03
C ASN A 35 18.02 -11.23 -9.73
N LYS A 36 18.03 -11.20 -11.07
CA LYS A 36 19.15 -10.59 -11.82
C LYS A 36 19.18 -9.07 -11.66
N ILE A 37 18.05 -8.45 -11.30
CA ILE A 37 17.85 -7.00 -11.35
C ILE A 37 17.87 -6.39 -9.94
N LEU A 38 17.47 -7.13 -8.91
CA LEU A 38 17.16 -6.56 -7.58
C LEU A 38 17.58 -7.48 -6.43
N ASP A 39 18.23 -6.91 -5.40
CA ASP A 39 18.46 -7.54 -4.10
C ASP A 39 17.34 -7.16 -3.14
N LYS A 40 16.71 -8.15 -2.49
CA LYS A 40 15.64 -7.94 -1.51
C LYS A 40 16.10 -7.16 -0.27
N LYS A 41 17.38 -7.17 0.05
CA LYS A 41 17.92 -6.45 1.22
C LYS A 41 17.79 -4.94 1.09
N ASP A 42 17.95 -4.41 -0.13
CA ASP A 42 17.86 -2.99 -0.41
C ASP A 42 16.48 -2.43 -0.02
N TYR A 43 15.44 -3.25 -0.18
CA TYR A 43 14.05 -2.88 0.09
C TYR A 43 13.71 -2.71 1.57
N ILE A 44 14.42 -3.41 2.46
CA ILE A 44 14.17 -3.30 3.91
C ILE A 44 14.50 -1.89 4.42
N SER A 45 15.42 -1.20 3.73
CA SER A 45 15.82 0.18 4.06
C SER A 45 14.82 1.25 3.60
N ILE A 46 13.80 0.88 2.80
CA ILE A 46 12.81 1.85 2.33
C ILE A 46 12.05 2.43 3.54
N PRO A 47 11.96 3.77 3.67
CA PRO A 47 11.29 4.38 4.80
C PRO A 47 9.83 3.94 4.92
N SER A 48 9.45 3.46 6.11
CA SER A 48 8.06 3.09 6.43
C SER A 48 7.07 4.25 6.15
N ALA A 49 7.51 5.49 6.35
CA ALA A 49 6.71 6.68 6.00
C ALA A 49 6.38 6.77 4.50
N PHE A 50 7.32 6.43 3.62
CA PHE A 50 7.08 6.39 2.17
C PHE A 50 6.10 5.28 1.81
N LEU A 51 6.26 4.08 2.39
CA LEU A 51 5.35 2.96 2.16
C LEU A 51 3.92 3.29 2.62
N ALA A 52 3.78 3.95 3.76
CA ALA A 52 2.50 4.41 4.28
C ALA A 52 1.84 5.44 3.35
N PHE A 53 2.61 6.44 2.89
CA PHE A 53 2.17 7.39 1.86
C PHE A 53 1.71 6.66 0.58
N LEU A 54 2.50 5.73 0.07
CA LEU A 54 2.18 4.97 -1.13
C LEU A 54 0.88 4.17 -0.98
N VAL A 55 0.68 3.49 0.16
CA VAL A 55 -0.57 2.76 0.43
C VAL A 55 -1.76 3.72 0.48
N GLY A 56 -1.59 4.91 1.06
CA GLY A 56 -2.60 5.97 1.00
C GLY A 56 -2.97 6.37 -0.43
N LEU A 57 -1.97 6.60 -1.27
CA LEU A 57 -2.18 6.96 -2.68
C LEU A 57 -2.89 5.84 -3.46
N ILE A 58 -2.49 4.58 -3.23
CA ILE A 58 -3.15 3.42 -3.83
C ILE A 58 -4.59 3.29 -3.32
N ASP A 59 -4.84 3.60 -2.06
CA ASP A 59 -6.19 3.60 -1.48
C ASP A 59 -7.11 4.64 -2.13
N GLY A 60 -6.59 5.70 -2.74
CA GLY A 60 -7.41 6.67 -3.48
C GLY A 60 -7.48 6.38 -4.99
N ASP A 61 -6.34 6.41 -5.68
CA ASP A 61 -6.25 6.32 -7.16
C ASP A 61 -5.70 4.99 -7.69
N GLY A 62 -5.45 4.05 -6.79
CA GLY A 62 -4.96 2.72 -7.13
C GLY A 62 -6.04 1.64 -7.05
N TYR A 63 -5.70 0.48 -7.61
CA TYR A 63 -6.47 -0.74 -7.44
C TYR A 63 -5.59 -1.96 -7.66
N ILE A 64 -5.95 -3.06 -7.00
CA ILE A 64 -5.39 -4.38 -7.25
C ILE A 64 -6.36 -5.09 -8.19
N GLN A 65 -5.91 -5.28 -9.43
CA GLN A 65 -6.68 -5.91 -10.48
C GLN A 65 -6.42 -7.41 -10.51
N ILE A 66 -7.50 -8.17 -10.51
CA ILE A 66 -7.49 -9.62 -10.73
C ILE A 66 -8.43 -9.93 -11.89
N THR A 67 -7.91 -10.50 -12.97
CA THR A 67 -8.66 -10.70 -14.24
C THR A 67 -8.40 -12.05 -14.87
N LYS A 68 -9.38 -12.53 -15.65
CA LYS A 68 -9.29 -13.73 -16.49
C LYS A 68 -8.53 -13.41 -17.78
N THR A 69 -7.54 -14.24 -18.11
CA THR A 69 -6.90 -14.24 -19.44
C THR A 69 -7.77 -15.00 -20.45
N THR A 70 -7.51 -14.84 -21.74
CA THR A 70 -8.19 -15.61 -22.80
C THR A 70 -8.03 -17.12 -22.65
N LYS A 71 -6.95 -17.57 -21.98
CA LYS A 71 -6.68 -18.99 -21.69
C LYS A 71 -7.29 -19.48 -20.35
N GLY A 72 -8.05 -18.64 -19.66
CA GLY A 72 -8.70 -18.99 -18.39
C GLY A 72 -7.84 -18.82 -17.13
N PHE A 73 -6.57 -18.41 -17.26
CA PHE A 73 -5.69 -18.15 -16.11
C PHE A 73 -5.97 -16.80 -15.43
N ILE A 74 -5.63 -16.71 -14.15
CA ILE A 74 -5.67 -15.50 -13.34
C ILE A 74 -4.45 -14.62 -13.63
N THR A 75 -4.69 -13.34 -13.93
CA THR A 75 -3.68 -12.28 -13.90
C THR A 75 -3.90 -11.40 -12.69
N ILE A 76 -2.82 -11.06 -11.98
CA ILE A 76 -2.83 -10.11 -10.85
C ILE A 76 -1.85 -8.98 -11.15
N LYS A 77 -2.30 -7.75 -10.95
CA LYS A 77 -1.45 -6.56 -11.02
C LYS A 77 -1.99 -5.46 -10.11
N LEU A 78 -1.11 -4.59 -9.63
CA LEU A 78 -1.49 -3.34 -8.99
C LEU A 78 -1.32 -2.21 -10.01
N THR A 79 -2.31 -1.34 -10.10
CA THR A 79 -2.28 -0.18 -11.00
C THR A 79 -2.57 1.09 -10.21
N ILE A 80 -1.73 2.11 -10.37
CA ILE A 80 -2.02 3.50 -9.98
C ILE A 80 -2.24 4.27 -11.27
N SER A 81 -3.38 4.96 -11.40
CA SER A 81 -3.75 5.67 -12.62
C SER A 81 -3.97 7.14 -12.31
N LEU A 82 -3.14 8.02 -12.87
CA LEU A 82 -3.19 9.46 -12.66
C LEU A 82 -3.39 10.20 -13.99
N HIS A 83 -3.71 11.49 -13.91
CA HIS A 83 -3.63 12.38 -15.07
C HIS A 83 -2.17 12.48 -15.57
N LEU A 84 -1.97 12.75 -16.86
CA LEU A 84 -0.62 12.81 -17.43
C LEU A 84 0.24 13.93 -16.83
N GLU A 85 -0.39 15.01 -16.34
CA GLU A 85 0.30 16.10 -15.65
C GLU A 85 1.01 15.65 -14.36
N ASP A 86 0.53 14.58 -13.72
CA ASP A 86 1.07 14.03 -12.48
C ASP A 86 2.05 12.87 -12.71
N ILE A 87 2.55 12.68 -13.93
CA ILE A 87 3.47 11.58 -14.28
C ILE A 87 4.73 11.56 -13.41
N SER A 88 5.22 12.73 -13.00
CA SER A 88 6.37 12.87 -12.10
C SER A 88 6.16 12.18 -10.76
N THR A 89 4.92 12.08 -10.28
CA THR A 89 4.57 11.31 -9.07
C THR A 89 4.81 9.82 -9.29
N LEU A 90 4.42 9.28 -10.45
CA LEU A 90 4.65 7.89 -10.79
C LEU A 90 6.13 7.60 -11.02
N GLU A 91 6.86 8.51 -11.65
CA GLU A 91 8.31 8.42 -11.85
C GLU A 91 9.06 8.42 -10.51
N TYR A 92 8.66 9.28 -9.58
CA TYR A 92 9.21 9.28 -8.22
C TYR A 92 8.97 7.94 -7.51
N ILE A 93 7.73 7.44 -7.50
CA ILE A 93 7.40 6.13 -6.90
C ILE A 93 8.23 5.02 -7.55
N GLN A 94 8.34 5.03 -8.88
CA GLN A 94 9.12 4.05 -9.63
C GLN A 94 10.62 4.16 -9.30
N SER A 95 11.16 5.36 -9.08
CA SER A 95 12.57 5.55 -8.71
C SER A 95 12.91 5.02 -7.31
N VAL A 96 11.98 5.17 -6.35
CA VAL A 96 12.16 4.69 -4.97
C VAL A 96 11.99 3.18 -4.90
N LEU A 97 10.93 2.64 -5.54
CA LEU A 97 10.65 1.20 -5.51
C LEU A 97 11.50 0.42 -6.52
N LYS A 98 11.91 1.03 -7.63
CA LYS A 98 12.48 0.32 -8.79
C LYS A 98 11.58 -0.84 -9.28
N LEU A 99 10.26 -0.69 -9.14
CA LEU A 99 9.24 -1.68 -9.51
C LEU A 99 8.24 -1.11 -10.51
N GLY A 100 7.68 -2.00 -11.31
CA GLY A 100 6.59 -1.70 -12.22
C GLY A 100 7.02 -0.92 -13.46
N ASN A 101 6.06 -0.71 -14.36
CA ASN A 101 6.24 0.01 -15.61
C ASN A 101 5.23 1.14 -15.73
N ILE A 102 5.71 2.32 -16.14
CA ILE A 102 4.86 3.47 -16.44
C ILE A 102 4.41 3.38 -17.89
N ASN A 103 3.09 3.42 -18.10
CA ASN A 103 2.46 3.45 -19.42
C ASN A 103 1.75 4.79 -19.60
N ILE A 104 1.95 5.42 -20.76
CA ILE A 104 1.35 6.71 -21.10
C ILE A 104 0.21 6.49 -22.10
N TYR A 105 -0.96 7.06 -21.81
CA TYR A 105 -2.14 7.01 -22.65
C TYR A 105 -2.53 8.44 -23.04
N LYS A 106 -2.18 8.86 -24.25
CA LYS A 106 -2.41 10.22 -24.77
C LYS A 106 -3.81 10.36 -25.38
N ASP A 107 -4.85 10.09 -24.59
CA ASP A 107 -6.21 10.43 -25.02
C ASP A 107 -6.34 11.96 -25.17
N LEU A 108 -7.01 12.42 -26.23
CA LEU A 108 -7.23 13.82 -26.54
C LEU A 108 -8.10 14.53 -25.48
N LYS A 109 -8.97 13.78 -24.77
CA LYS A 109 -9.88 14.35 -23.77
C LYS A 109 -9.38 14.23 -22.33
N SER A 110 -8.70 13.15 -22.01
CA SER A 110 -8.22 12.87 -20.65
C SER A 110 -6.95 12.04 -20.70
N PRO A 111 -5.79 12.67 -20.95
CA PRO A 111 -4.52 11.95 -21.02
C PRO A 111 -4.18 11.40 -19.63
N THR A 112 -3.84 10.12 -19.57
CA THR A 112 -3.55 9.44 -18.31
C THR A 112 -2.20 8.75 -18.36
N CYS A 113 -1.59 8.58 -17.19
CA CYS A 113 -0.42 7.75 -17.00
C CYS A 113 -0.70 6.67 -15.95
N LYS A 114 -0.12 5.48 -16.12
CA LYS A 114 -0.37 4.34 -15.24
C LYS A 114 0.91 3.67 -14.82
N LEU A 115 1.15 3.55 -13.52
CA LEU A 115 2.19 2.69 -12.97
C LEU A 115 1.58 1.31 -12.73
N VAL A 116 2.13 0.30 -13.39
CA VAL A 116 1.64 -1.08 -13.30
C VAL A 116 2.71 -1.96 -12.67
N ILE A 117 2.43 -2.49 -11.48
CA ILE A 117 3.28 -3.44 -10.76
C ILE A 117 2.70 -4.85 -10.97
N ASN A 118 3.53 -5.76 -11.48
CA ASN A 118 3.08 -7.08 -11.91
C ASN A 118 3.05 -8.11 -10.77
N ARG A 119 2.42 -9.26 -11.01
CA ARG A 119 2.28 -10.36 -10.04
C ARG A 119 3.60 -10.73 -9.33
N THR A 120 4.70 -10.90 -10.06
CA THR A 120 5.99 -11.31 -9.48
C THR A 120 6.53 -10.25 -8.54
N GLU A 121 6.48 -8.98 -8.93
CA GLU A 121 6.93 -7.86 -8.09
C GLU A 121 6.08 -7.72 -6.82
N LEU A 122 4.77 -7.99 -6.93
CA LEU A 122 3.88 -8.04 -5.77
C LEU A 122 4.24 -9.18 -4.81
N GLN A 123 4.48 -10.39 -5.32
CA GLN A 123 4.83 -11.58 -4.53
C GLN A 123 6.21 -11.47 -3.87
N GLU A 124 7.17 -10.86 -4.55
CA GLU A 124 8.57 -10.82 -4.11
C GLU A 124 8.89 -9.63 -3.22
N ILE A 125 8.26 -8.46 -3.45
CA ILE A 125 8.66 -7.20 -2.82
C ILE A 125 7.50 -6.44 -2.19
N LEU A 126 6.52 -5.96 -2.97
CA LEU A 126 5.60 -4.94 -2.47
C LEU A 126 4.71 -5.48 -1.34
N PHE A 127 4.05 -6.62 -1.53
CA PHE A 127 3.21 -7.19 -0.46
C PHE A 127 4.04 -7.67 0.74
N PRO A 128 5.21 -8.34 0.57
CA PRO A 128 6.09 -8.64 1.69
C PRO A 128 6.52 -7.41 2.48
N LEU A 129 6.83 -6.28 1.82
CA LEU A 129 7.19 -5.02 2.48
C LEU A 129 6.06 -4.46 3.34
N LEU A 130 4.82 -4.51 2.84
CA LEU A 130 3.65 -4.07 3.59
C LEU A 130 3.44 -4.91 4.84
N ILE A 131 3.58 -6.24 4.73
CA ILE A 131 3.50 -7.16 5.86
C ILE A 131 4.63 -6.91 6.86
N TYR A 132 5.86 -6.78 6.39
CA TYR A 132 7.03 -6.53 7.24
C TYR A 132 6.88 -5.24 8.07
N ASN A 133 6.29 -4.19 7.49
CA ASN A 133 6.08 -2.90 8.15
C ASN A 133 4.74 -2.79 8.89
N ASN A 134 3.90 -3.83 8.88
CA ASN A 134 2.53 -3.79 9.39
C ASN A 134 1.71 -2.62 8.82
N ILE A 135 1.85 -2.35 7.52
CA ILE A 135 1.11 -1.33 6.77
C ILE A 135 0.07 -2.03 5.90
N PHE A 136 -1.16 -1.54 5.92
CA PHE A 136 -2.25 -2.15 5.19
C PHE A 136 -3.25 -1.11 4.67
N PHE A 137 -4.02 -1.51 3.66
CA PHE A 137 -5.07 -0.68 3.05
C PHE A 137 -6.19 -0.44 4.05
N LEU A 138 -6.59 0.83 4.19
CA LEU A 138 -7.62 1.26 5.15
C LEU A 138 -8.99 1.38 4.51
N THR A 139 -9.07 1.46 3.18
CA THR A 139 -10.37 1.47 2.49
C THR A 139 -10.88 0.05 2.29
N LYS A 140 -12.19 -0.15 2.52
CA LYS A 140 -12.84 -1.48 2.39
C LYS A 140 -12.51 -2.15 1.05
N THR A 141 -12.66 -1.43 -0.06
CA THR A 141 -12.46 -1.97 -1.41
C THR A 141 -11.02 -2.45 -1.63
N ARG A 142 -10.01 -1.64 -1.32
CA ARG A 142 -8.61 -2.04 -1.53
C ARG A 142 -8.19 -3.13 -0.54
N ASN A 143 -8.69 -3.11 0.68
CA ASN A 143 -8.47 -4.17 1.65
C ASN A 143 -9.04 -5.51 1.16
N GLU A 144 -10.28 -5.53 0.66
CA GLU A 144 -10.89 -6.72 0.07
C GLU A 144 -10.11 -7.24 -1.16
N GLN A 145 -9.69 -6.34 -2.06
CA GLN A 145 -8.87 -6.72 -3.22
C GLN A 145 -7.52 -7.30 -2.79
N PHE A 146 -6.89 -6.71 -1.77
CA PHE A 146 -5.64 -7.21 -1.21
C PHE A 146 -5.82 -8.59 -0.57
N ASN A 147 -6.86 -8.80 0.23
CA ASN A 147 -7.12 -10.10 0.86
C ASN A 147 -7.39 -11.19 -0.18
N LEU A 148 -8.17 -10.89 -1.22
CA LEU A 148 -8.40 -11.82 -2.33
C LEU A 148 -7.09 -12.16 -3.07
N ALA A 149 -6.28 -11.15 -3.39
CA ALA A 149 -4.97 -11.38 -4.02
C ALA A 149 -4.08 -12.26 -3.14
N MET A 150 -3.97 -11.94 -1.85
CA MET A 150 -3.19 -12.70 -0.88
C MET A 150 -3.65 -14.16 -0.77
N HIS A 151 -4.97 -14.41 -0.77
CA HIS A 151 -5.53 -15.75 -0.76
C HIS A 151 -5.16 -16.54 -2.02
N ILE A 152 -5.33 -15.95 -3.21
CA ILE A 152 -4.97 -16.58 -4.49
C ILE A 152 -3.48 -16.92 -4.54
N LEU A 153 -2.63 -15.99 -4.11
CA LEU A 153 -1.18 -16.16 -4.15
C LEU A 153 -0.72 -17.26 -3.19
N LYS A 154 -1.21 -17.26 -1.93
CA LYS A 154 -0.83 -18.24 -0.91
C LYS A 154 -1.28 -19.66 -1.25
N ASN A 155 -2.44 -19.83 -1.87
CA ASN A 155 -3.01 -21.13 -2.24
C ASN A 155 -2.66 -21.58 -3.67
N ASP A 156 -1.79 -20.83 -4.37
CA ASP A 156 -1.37 -21.11 -5.75
C ASP A 156 -2.54 -21.33 -6.74
N ILE A 157 -3.63 -20.56 -6.57
CA ILE A 157 -4.79 -20.61 -7.45
C ILE A 157 -4.43 -19.98 -8.79
N LYS A 158 -4.57 -20.75 -9.88
CA LYS A 158 -4.12 -20.36 -11.24
C LYS A 158 -5.28 -20.17 -12.20
N ILE A 159 -6.32 -20.99 -12.09
CA ILE A 159 -7.49 -20.95 -12.96
C ILE A 159 -8.50 -19.97 -12.38
N TYR A 160 -9.05 -19.09 -13.24
CA TYR A 160 -9.95 -18.04 -12.79
C TYR A 160 -11.28 -18.60 -12.27
N ASP A 161 -11.74 -19.69 -12.84
CA ASP A 161 -13.01 -20.30 -12.46
C ASP A 161 -12.91 -21.04 -11.11
N ASP A 162 -11.69 -21.28 -10.60
CA ASP A 162 -11.42 -21.83 -9.26
C ASP A 162 -11.34 -20.72 -8.18
N MET A 163 -11.76 -19.50 -8.50
CA MET A 163 -11.73 -18.39 -7.55
C MET A 163 -12.58 -18.67 -6.31
N PRO A 164 -12.10 -18.30 -5.10
CA PRO A 164 -12.85 -18.50 -3.89
C PRO A 164 -14.09 -17.59 -3.86
N THR A 165 -15.15 -18.07 -3.22
CA THR A 165 -16.25 -17.21 -2.79
C THR A 165 -15.78 -16.27 -1.68
N LYS A 166 -16.43 -15.10 -1.53
CA LYS A 166 -16.03 -14.08 -0.54
C LYS A 166 -15.95 -14.61 0.89
N ASP A 167 -16.81 -15.57 1.24
CA ASP A 167 -16.91 -16.12 2.59
C ASP A 167 -15.68 -16.95 3.01
N ASN A 168 -14.89 -17.41 2.03
CA ASN A 168 -13.70 -18.23 2.26
C ASN A 168 -12.40 -17.41 2.35
N ILE A 169 -12.48 -16.08 2.29
CA ILE A 169 -11.32 -15.19 2.26
C ILE A 169 -11.11 -14.61 3.67
N GLN A 170 -10.03 -15.04 4.31
CA GLN A 170 -9.61 -14.49 5.60
C GLN A 170 -8.92 -13.13 5.42
N ASN A 171 -9.21 -12.20 6.34
CA ASN A 171 -8.53 -10.92 6.39
C ASN A 171 -7.07 -11.11 6.79
N VAL A 172 -6.14 -10.51 6.03
CA VAL A 172 -4.71 -10.55 6.36
C VAL A 172 -4.40 -9.64 7.54
N PHE A 173 -5.10 -8.51 7.64
CA PHE A 173 -5.00 -7.55 8.73
C PHE A 173 -6.37 -7.29 9.33
N LYS A 174 -6.43 -7.11 10.66
CA LYS A 174 -7.64 -6.65 11.33
C LYS A 174 -7.76 -5.14 11.15
N LEU A 175 -8.80 -4.70 10.45
CA LEU A 175 -9.11 -3.28 10.36
C LEU A 175 -9.59 -2.73 11.72
N PRO A 176 -9.29 -1.47 12.04
CA PRO A 176 -9.82 -0.83 13.24
C PRO A 176 -11.35 -0.77 13.23
N GLU A 177 -11.97 -0.97 14.40
CA GLU A 177 -13.43 -1.08 14.54
C GLU A 177 -14.13 0.28 14.61
N ASN A 178 -13.41 1.31 15.07
CA ASN A 178 -13.93 2.66 15.21
C ASN A 178 -12.91 3.70 14.70
N ALA A 179 -13.38 4.93 14.47
CA ALA A 179 -12.56 6.01 13.92
C ALA A 179 -11.36 6.40 14.81
N TYR A 180 -11.47 6.21 16.13
CA TYR A 180 -10.38 6.49 17.05
C TYR A 180 -9.22 5.52 16.85
N ASP A 181 -9.51 4.24 16.64
CA ASP A 181 -8.46 3.25 16.44
C ASP A 181 -7.67 3.47 15.14
N TYR A 182 -8.29 4.06 14.10
CA TYR A 182 -7.58 4.44 12.88
C TYR A 182 -6.49 5.49 13.14
N ILE A 183 -6.76 6.48 14.00
CA ILE A 183 -5.78 7.55 14.29
C ILE A 183 -4.61 7.07 15.15
N LEU A 184 -4.80 5.94 15.85
CA LEU A 184 -3.77 5.30 16.64
C LEU A 184 -2.80 4.45 15.81
N LEU A 185 -3.12 4.16 14.54
CA LEU A 185 -2.22 3.40 13.68
C LEU A 185 -0.91 4.19 13.45
N PRO A 186 0.28 3.59 13.69
CA PRO A 186 1.56 4.29 13.55
C PRO A 186 1.79 4.92 12.17
N PHE A 187 1.24 4.31 11.13
CA PHE A 187 1.39 4.75 9.74
C PHE A 187 0.29 5.72 9.27
N PHE A 188 -0.77 5.96 10.06
CA PHE A 188 -1.96 6.71 9.63
C PHE A 188 -1.64 8.11 9.11
N LYS A 189 -0.72 8.82 9.79
CA LYS A 189 -0.34 10.19 9.43
C LYS A 189 0.28 10.30 8.04
N ASN A 190 1.06 9.31 7.62
CA ASN A 190 1.66 9.30 6.29
C ASN A 190 0.67 8.76 5.26
N TRP A 191 -0.14 7.77 5.65
CA TRP A 191 -1.22 7.25 4.82
C TRP A 191 -2.22 8.34 4.41
N ILE A 192 -2.67 9.18 5.35
CA ILE A 192 -3.65 10.22 5.02
C ILE A 192 -3.09 11.24 4.04
N VAL A 193 -1.78 11.53 4.08
CA VAL A 193 -1.12 12.41 3.10
C VAL A 193 -1.26 11.81 1.69
N GLY A 194 -0.86 10.55 1.51
CA GLY A 194 -0.99 9.88 0.22
C GLY A 194 -2.43 9.81 -0.28
N PHE A 195 -3.36 9.47 0.61
CA PHE A 195 -4.78 9.41 0.29
C PHE A 195 -5.34 10.77 -0.14
N THR A 196 -4.90 11.87 0.48
CA THR A 196 -5.30 13.21 0.07
C THR A 196 -4.69 13.65 -1.26
N CYS A 197 -3.47 13.21 -1.58
CA CYS A 197 -2.85 13.48 -2.88
C CYS A 197 -3.63 12.85 -4.03
N SER A 198 -4.23 11.67 -3.84
CA SER A 198 -5.13 11.07 -4.83
C SER A 198 -6.50 11.75 -4.95
N CYS A 199 -6.96 12.41 -3.88
CA CYS A 199 -8.33 12.92 -3.82
C CYS A 199 -8.48 14.42 -4.11
N LEU A 200 -7.41 15.21 -4.34
CA LEU A 200 -7.53 16.66 -4.43
C LEU A 200 -6.57 17.37 -5.40
N HIS A 201 -7.19 18.06 -6.36
CA HIS A 201 -6.96 19.43 -6.89
C HIS A 201 -5.57 20.09 -6.69
N PRO A 202 -4.98 20.69 -7.74
CA PRO A 202 -3.62 21.27 -7.78
C PRO A 202 -3.18 22.10 -6.55
N ASP A 203 -4.10 22.87 -5.94
CA ASP A 203 -3.80 23.72 -4.79
C ASP A 203 -3.35 22.98 -3.52
N VAL A 204 -3.56 21.66 -3.43
CA VAL A 204 -3.22 20.87 -2.23
C VAL A 204 -1.76 20.41 -2.25
N VAL A 205 -1.20 20.18 -3.43
CA VAL A 205 0.21 19.81 -3.62
C VAL A 205 1.12 21.01 -3.36
N GLU A 206 0.79 22.18 -3.90
CA GLU A 206 1.55 23.41 -3.67
C GLU A 206 1.47 23.87 -2.19
N PHE A 207 0.36 23.60 -1.53
CA PHE A 207 0.15 23.91 -0.11
C PHE A 207 0.92 22.95 0.82
N ALA A 208 0.94 21.65 0.55
CA ALA A 208 1.65 20.65 1.36
C ALA A 208 3.19 20.82 1.31
N GLN A 209 3.71 21.31 0.18
CA GLN A 209 5.12 21.62 0.01
C GLN A 209 5.53 22.95 0.68
N LYS A 210 4.64 23.95 0.69
CA LYS A 210 4.91 25.28 1.30
C LYS A 210 4.52 25.38 2.78
N ASN A 211 3.66 24.50 3.29
CA ASN A 211 3.13 24.55 4.66
C ASN A 211 3.03 23.13 5.24
N PRO A 212 3.93 22.70 6.15
CA PRO A 212 3.71 21.46 6.91
C PRO A 212 2.37 21.57 7.67
N LEU A 213 1.41 20.80 7.17
CA LEU A 213 -0.04 20.77 7.46
C LEU A 213 -0.51 21.61 8.66
N THR A 214 -1.18 22.74 8.38
CA THR A 214 -2.09 23.38 9.34
C THR A 214 -3.56 23.13 9.00
N TYR A 215 -4.27 22.68 10.04
CA TYR A 215 -5.69 22.38 10.30
C TYR A 215 -6.83 22.84 9.34
N LYS A 216 -6.70 23.90 8.54
CA LYS A 216 -7.89 24.58 7.95
C LYS A 216 -8.54 23.85 6.76
N ARG A 217 -7.79 23.11 5.92
CA ARG A 217 -8.35 22.48 4.69
C ARG A 217 -8.69 20.99 4.84
N VAL A 218 -8.02 20.27 5.75
CA VAL A 218 -8.42 18.90 6.17
C VAL A 218 -9.91 18.88 6.53
N LYS A 219 -10.37 19.92 7.23
CA LYS A 219 -11.75 20.12 7.72
C LYS A 219 -12.89 19.89 6.70
N LYS A 220 -12.71 20.19 5.41
CA LYS A 220 -13.81 20.12 4.40
C LYS A 220 -14.01 18.70 3.86
N GLU A 221 -12.93 17.98 3.55
CA GLU A 221 -13.00 16.60 3.06
C GLU A 221 -13.07 15.58 4.21
N TYR A 222 -12.52 15.87 5.39
CA TYR A 222 -12.61 14.99 6.57
C TYR A 222 -14.05 14.81 7.09
N LYS A 223 -14.91 15.81 6.86
CA LYS A 223 -16.34 15.78 7.22
C LYS A 223 -17.11 14.74 6.39
N LYS A 224 -16.62 14.36 5.20
CA LYS A 224 -17.18 13.27 4.38
C LYS A 224 -16.63 11.89 4.78
N LEU A 225 -15.40 11.83 5.31
CA LEU A 225 -14.73 10.59 5.70
C LEU A 225 -15.18 10.03 7.06
N CYS A 226 -15.60 10.90 7.99
CA CYS A 226 -16.11 10.46 9.29
C CYS A 226 -17.57 10.03 9.16
N SER A 227 -17.86 8.75 9.42
CA SER A 227 -19.20 8.16 9.36
C SER A 227 -20.21 8.79 10.32
N ASN A 228 -19.74 9.47 11.38
CA ASN A 228 -20.59 10.25 12.27
C ASN A 228 -19.94 11.55 12.79
N ARG A 229 -20.78 12.44 13.30
CA ARG A 229 -20.42 13.78 13.78
C ARG A 229 -19.52 13.73 15.02
N GLU A 230 -19.63 12.70 15.86
CA GLU A 230 -18.82 12.52 17.08
C GLU A 230 -17.35 12.24 16.77
N SER A 231 -17.10 11.35 15.80
CA SER A 231 -15.75 11.00 15.33
C SER A 231 -15.00 12.24 14.82
N TYR A 232 -15.70 13.12 14.10
CA TYR A 232 -15.17 14.40 13.63
C TYR A 232 -14.75 15.32 14.78
N TYR A 233 -15.60 15.53 15.79
CA TYR A 233 -15.28 16.44 16.91
C TYR A 233 -14.21 15.88 17.85
N TYR A 234 -14.16 14.56 18.03
CA TYR A 234 -13.11 13.90 18.80
C TYR A 234 -11.73 14.15 18.19
N LEU A 235 -11.60 13.89 16.87
CA LEU A 235 -10.36 14.15 16.12
C LEU A 235 -9.98 15.63 16.12
N LEU A 236 -10.96 16.53 15.99
CA LEU A 236 -10.76 17.97 16.04
C LEU A 236 -10.12 18.40 17.37
N LYS A 237 -10.57 17.81 18.48
CA LYS A 237 -10.05 18.06 19.82
C LYS A 237 -8.64 17.48 19.99
N TYR A 238 -8.41 16.28 19.48
CA TYR A 238 -7.09 15.62 19.53
C TYR A 238 -6.03 16.43 18.76
N ILE A 239 -6.34 16.89 17.55
CA ILE A 239 -5.43 17.72 16.73
C ILE A 239 -5.10 19.04 17.43
N ARG A 240 -6.09 19.71 18.04
CA ARG A 240 -5.87 20.95 18.80
C ARG A 240 -4.98 20.75 20.03
N ASN A 241 -5.15 19.64 20.75
CA ASN A 241 -4.31 19.33 21.90
C ASN A 241 -2.85 19.07 21.50
N LEU A 242 -2.59 18.52 20.30
CA LEU A 242 -1.24 18.35 19.76
C LEU A 242 -0.56 19.68 19.41
N GLU A 243 -1.31 20.72 19.02
CA GLU A 243 -0.76 22.07 18.80
C GLU A 243 -0.34 22.75 20.11
N HIS A 244 -1.00 22.43 21.22
CA HIS A 244 -0.60 22.90 22.55
C HIS A 244 0.67 22.19 23.08
N VAL A 245 0.84 20.90 22.79
CA VAL A 245 2.03 20.14 23.20
C VAL A 245 3.29 20.54 22.41
N LYS A 246 3.15 21.06 21.19
CA LYS A 246 4.27 21.58 20.39
C LYS A 246 4.68 23.02 20.73
N LYS A 247 3.94 23.70 21.62
CA LYS A 247 4.19 25.08 22.05
C LYS A 247 4.82 25.19 23.45
N ILE A 248 5.26 24.07 24.02
CA ILE A 248 6.06 23.96 25.23
C ILE A 248 7.41 23.39 24.80
#